data_AF-A0A1X6N3J5-F1
#
_entry.id   AF-A0A1X6N3J5-F1
#
_cell.length_a   1.000
_cell.length_b   1.000
_cell.length_c   1.000
_cell.angle_alpha   90.00
_cell.angle_beta   90.00
_cell.angle_gamma   90.00
#
_symmetry.space_group_name_H-M   'P 1'
#
loop_
_entity.id
_entity.type
_entity.pdbx_description
1 polymer ?
#
loop_
_entity_poly.entity_id
_entity_poly.type
_entity_poly.pdbx_seq_one_letter_code
_entity_poly.pdbx_strand_id
1 'polypeptide(L)'
;MSSAREGWNQYMHDFALEYPRCTILANGDSDCGSEGWAFTLFIAWNLLSMYIFANLFVGVVVESFYYVFQMSGGSKSITREEMRAFKKVWAECANAKTGYLERSSFVKFFGKLGGIFEVAIYSSEYKIPKILVRCAENQRSTNMWTSTVDGVDIDKLNATLSGIDRAATKRRKNLYNRLFHEARISHEPGKGISFTNMLLLLAHHKLIVDRDALV
;
A
#
# COMPACT_ATOMS: atom_id res chain seq x y z
N MET A 1 33.54 -13.90 -24.17
CA MET A 1 32.90 -13.15 -23.08
C MET A 1 33.06 -13.97 -21.79
N SER A 2 34.19 -13.83 -21.10
CA SER A 2 34.46 -14.47 -19.80
C SER A 2 34.00 -13.53 -18.69
N SER A 3 32.75 -13.71 -18.25
CA SER A 3 32.14 -12.91 -17.17
C SER A 3 32.60 -13.32 -15.77
N ALA A 4 33.42 -14.38 -15.66
CA ALA A 4 34.22 -14.65 -14.47
C ALA A 4 35.61 -14.05 -14.71
N ARG A 5 36.12 -13.28 -13.75
CA ARG A 5 37.43 -12.60 -13.75
C ARG A 5 38.61 -13.60 -13.72
N GLU A 6 38.45 -14.79 -14.26
CA GLU A 6 39.50 -15.79 -14.43
C GLU A 6 40.14 -15.62 -15.82
N GLY A 7 41.46 -15.48 -15.85
CA GLY A 7 42.22 -15.46 -17.10
C GLY A 7 42.22 -14.14 -17.88
N TRP A 8 41.51 -13.08 -17.47
CA TRP A 8 41.55 -11.78 -18.18
C TRP A 8 42.97 -11.21 -18.30
N ASN A 9 43.80 -11.43 -17.27
CA ASN A 9 45.19 -11.02 -17.25
C ASN A 9 46.02 -11.82 -18.27
N GLN A 10 45.72 -13.11 -18.43
CA GLN A 10 46.38 -13.95 -19.44
C GLN A 10 46.05 -13.46 -20.85
N TYR A 11 44.75 -13.26 -21.14
CA TYR A 11 44.34 -12.71 -22.43
C TYR A 11 44.97 -11.35 -22.70
N MET A 12 45.00 -10.45 -21.72
CA MET A 12 45.65 -9.15 -21.87
C MET A 12 47.12 -9.28 -22.29
N HIS A 13 47.88 -10.21 -21.70
CA HIS A 13 49.27 -10.46 -22.09
C HIS A 13 49.40 -11.16 -23.45
N ASP A 14 48.44 -12.01 -23.84
CA ASP A 14 48.41 -12.63 -25.16
C ASP A 14 48.20 -11.57 -26.28
N PHE A 15 47.39 -10.53 -26.01
CA PHE A 15 47.18 -9.40 -26.94
C PHE A 15 48.32 -8.35 -26.92
N ALA A 16 49.28 -8.47 -26.00
CA ALA A 16 50.45 -7.61 -25.88
C ALA A 16 51.72 -8.24 -26.50
N LEU A 17 51.59 -9.35 -27.22
CA LEU A 17 52.73 -10.04 -27.82
C LEU A 17 53.32 -9.22 -28.98
N GLU A 18 54.62 -8.91 -28.88
CA GLU A 18 55.39 -8.22 -29.92
C GLU A 18 56.55 -9.10 -30.43
N TYR A 19 57.13 -8.72 -31.57
CA TYR A 19 58.22 -9.46 -32.22
C TYR A 19 59.44 -9.54 -31.28
N PRO A 20 60.14 -10.69 -31.12
CA PRO A 20 60.14 -11.91 -31.95
C PRO A 20 59.18 -13.02 -31.49
N ARG A 21 58.25 -12.74 -30.57
CA ARG A 21 57.29 -13.75 -30.05
C ARG A 21 56.01 -13.88 -30.90
N CYS A 22 55.93 -13.12 -31.98
CA CYS A 22 54.89 -13.16 -33.01
C CYS A 22 55.56 -13.09 -34.39
N THR A 23 54.79 -13.40 -35.44
CA THR A 23 55.24 -13.49 -36.83
C THR A 23 54.70 -12.35 -37.68
N ILE A 24 55.56 -11.80 -38.53
CA ILE A 24 55.18 -10.77 -39.51
C ILE A 24 55.38 -11.41 -40.89
N LEU A 25 54.29 -11.62 -41.63
CA LEU A 25 54.36 -12.15 -42.99
C LEU A 25 54.80 -11.06 -43.96
N ALA A 26 55.45 -11.48 -45.04
CA ALA A 26 55.96 -10.59 -46.09
C ALA A 26 54.85 -9.82 -46.85
N ASN A 27 53.59 -10.26 -46.74
CA ASN A 27 52.42 -9.59 -47.33
C ASN A 27 51.87 -8.45 -46.45
N GLY A 28 52.46 -8.21 -45.27
CA GLY A 28 52.02 -7.18 -44.32
C GLY A 28 51.01 -7.66 -43.29
N ASP A 29 50.54 -8.91 -43.35
CA ASP A 29 49.72 -9.51 -42.30
C ASP A 29 50.61 -9.89 -41.10
N SER A 30 50.13 -9.62 -39.88
CA SER A 30 50.84 -9.99 -38.66
C SER A 30 49.86 -10.51 -37.61
N ASP A 31 50.31 -11.49 -36.82
CA ASP A 31 49.62 -11.97 -35.62
C ASP A 31 50.12 -11.26 -34.34
N CYS A 32 50.92 -10.19 -34.51
CA CYS A 32 51.42 -9.37 -33.42
C CYS A 32 50.32 -8.49 -32.82
N GLY A 33 50.38 -8.34 -31.51
CA GLY A 33 49.53 -7.45 -30.75
C GLY A 33 50.12 -6.05 -30.60
N SER A 34 49.58 -5.29 -29.65
CA SER A 34 50.11 -3.98 -29.27
C SER A 34 50.00 -3.81 -27.77
N GLU A 35 51.15 -3.65 -27.10
CA GLU A 35 51.24 -3.59 -25.64
C GLU A 35 50.38 -2.46 -25.05
N GLY A 36 50.51 -1.24 -25.58
CA GLY A 36 49.79 -0.06 -25.08
C GLY A 36 48.27 -0.15 -25.24
N TRP A 37 47.79 -0.63 -26.39
CA TRP A 37 46.36 -0.79 -26.65
C TRP A 37 45.76 -1.94 -25.85
N ALA A 38 46.48 -3.06 -25.71
CA ALA A 38 46.05 -4.19 -24.90
C ALA A 38 45.85 -3.77 -23.44
N PHE A 39 46.85 -3.12 -22.82
CA PHE A 39 46.69 -2.66 -21.43
C PHE A 39 45.55 -1.65 -21.27
N THR A 40 45.46 -0.66 -22.17
CA THR A 40 44.43 0.37 -22.07
C THR A 40 43.02 -0.22 -22.17
N LEU A 41 42.76 -1.06 -23.17
CA LEU A 41 41.43 -1.62 -23.41
C LEU A 41 41.02 -2.60 -22.30
N PHE A 42 41.90 -3.53 -21.92
CA PHE A 42 41.56 -4.54 -20.92
C PHE A 42 41.41 -3.95 -19.52
N ILE A 43 42.29 -3.03 -19.11
CA ILE A 43 42.19 -2.38 -17.80
C ILE A 43 40.97 -1.44 -17.75
N ALA A 44 40.75 -0.63 -18.79
CA ALA A 44 39.58 0.25 -18.84
C ALA A 44 38.27 -0.54 -18.82
N TRP A 45 38.17 -1.62 -19.62
CA TRP A 45 37.00 -2.49 -19.64
C TRP A 45 36.77 -3.18 -18.29
N ASN A 46 37.85 -3.62 -17.63
CA ASN A 46 37.75 -4.29 -16.33
C ASN A 46 37.22 -3.36 -15.23
N LEU A 47 37.71 -2.12 -15.20
CA LEU A 47 37.22 -1.11 -14.26
C LEU A 47 35.78 -0.70 -14.61
N LEU A 48 35.51 -0.36 -15.86
CA LEU A 48 34.20 0.08 -16.33
C LEU A 48 33.12 -0.97 -16.05
N SER A 49 33.36 -2.23 -16.41
CA SER A 49 32.40 -3.32 -16.18
C SER A 49 32.11 -3.52 -14.69
N MET A 50 33.15 -3.54 -13.85
CA MET A 50 32.97 -3.65 -12.39
C MET A 50 32.11 -2.52 -11.82
N TYR A 51 32.38 -1.28 -12.21
CA TYR A 51 31.61 -0.12 -11.73
C TYR A 51 30.17 -0.14 -12.23
N ILE A 52 29.93 -0.51 -13.49
CA ILE A 52 28.58 -0.64 -14.04
C ILE A 52 27.80 -1.70 -13.24
N PHE A 53 28.36 -2.89 -13.04
CA PHE A 53 27.67 -3.96 -12.31
C PHE A 53 27.45 -3.62 -10.84
N ALA A 54 28.42 -2.98 -10.17
CA ALA A 54 28.25 -2.55 -8.78
C ALA A 54 27.15 -1.50 -8.64
N ASN A 55 27.13 -0.49 -9.53
CA ASN A 55 26.11 0.56 -9.50
C ASN A 55 24.72 0.02 -9.85
N LEU A 56 24.61 -0.90 -10.81
CA LEU A 56 23.35 -1.58 -11.12
C LEU A 56 22.86 -2.43 -9.94
N PHE A 57 23.75 -3.18 -9.29
CA PHE A 57 23.41 -3.99 -8.13
C PHE A 57 22.91 -3.13 -6.96
N VAL A 58 23.65 -2.06 -6.62
CA VAL A 58 23.23 -1.11 -5.58
C VAL A 58 21.89 -0.48 -5.93
N GLY A 59 21.68 -0.09 -7.20
CA GLY A 59 20.40 0.47 -7.66
C GLY A 59 19.21 -0.48 -7.43
N VAL A 60 19.34 -1.73 -7.86
CA VAL A 60 18.29 -2.76 -7.69
C VAL A 60 18.03 -3.07 -6.21
N VAL A 61 19.08 -3.16 -5.41
CA VAL A 61 18.97 -3.42 -3.97
C VAL A 61 18.28 -2.25 -3.27
N VAL A 62 18.66 -1.01 -3.59
CA VAL A 62 18.03 0.20 -3.06
C VAL A 62 16.57 0.26 -3.46
N GLU A 63 16.22 -0.04 -4.71
CA GLU A 63 14.83 -0.07 -5.18
C GLU A 63 14.00 -1.13 -4.42
N SER A 64 14.56 -2.33 -4.23
CA SER A 64 13.91 -3.41 -3.48
C SER A 64 13.64 -3.01 -2.03
N PHE A 65 14.62 -2.40 -1.37
CA PHE A 65 14.45 -1.91 0.00
C PHE A 65 13.51 -0.71 0.05
N TYR A 66 13.60 0.23 -0.89
CA TYR A 66 12.72 1.39 -0.97
C TYR A 66 11.26 0.96 -1.11
N TYR A 67 10.94 0.00 -1.98
CA TYR A 67 9.59 -0.58 -2.09
C TYR A 67 9.09 -1.15 -0.77
N VAL A 68 9.93 -1.90 -0.04
CA VAL A 68 9.58 -2.48 1.27
C VAL A 68 9.41 -1.38 2.34
N PHE A 69 10.26 -0.36 2.35
CA PHE A 69 10.20 0.73 3.33
C PHE A 69 9.09 1.74 3.04
N GLN A 70 8.73 1.99 1.78
CA GLN A 70 7.52 2.75 1.42
C GLN A 70 6.25 2.08 1.96
N MET A 71 6.22 0.74 2.03
CA MET A 71 5.14 0.01 2.70
C MET A 71 5.06 0.32 4.21
N SER A 72 6.13 0.87 4.80
CA SER A 72 6.25 1.14 6.23
C SER A 72 6.23 2.64 6.58
N GLY A 73 6.44 3.55 5.63
CA GLY A 73 6.65 4.97 5.90
C GLY A 73 5.77 5.90 5.07
N GLY A 74 4.73 6.46 5.69
CA GLY A 74 4.18 7.77 5.30
C GLY A 74 2.74 7.79 4.78
N SER A 75 2.32 6.83 3.95
CA SER A 75 0.89 6.61 3.73
C SER A 75 0.34 5.85 4.95
N LYS A 76 -0.95 5.96 5.26
CA LYS A 76 -1.59 5.06 6.24
C LYS A 76 -1.51 3.64 5.70
N SER A 77 -0.37 2.99 5.87
CA SER A 77 -0.11 1.71 5.25
C SER A 77 -1.08 0.70 5.82
N ILE A 78 -1.78 0.02 4.93
CA ILE A 78 -2.75 -0.98 5.31
C ILE A 78 -1.97 -2.13 5.93
N THR A 79 -2.10 -2.32 7.25
CA THR A 79 -1.47 -3.45 7.92
C THR A 79 -2.11 -4.76 7.45
N ARG A 80 -1.38 -5.87 7.61
CA ARG A 80 -1.90 -7.20 7.25
C ARG A 80 -3.16 -7.54 8.04
N GLU A 81 -3.25 -7.05 9.27
CA GLU A 81 -4.37 -7.21 10.19
C GLU A 81 -5.61 -6.47 9.68
N GLU A 82 -5.47 -5.23 9.23
CA GLU A 82 -6.56 -4.43 8.64
C GLU A 82 -7.08 -5.07 7.34
N MET A 83 -6.18 -5.57 6.48
CA MET A 83 -6.57 -6.29 5.26
C MET A 83 -7.31 -7.60 5.57
N ARG A 84 -6.88 -8.34 6.62
CA ARG A 84 -7.58 -9.54 7.09
C ARG A 84 -8.96 -9.20 7.64
N ALA A 85 -9.10 -8.14 8.43
CA ALA A 85 -10.38 -7.69 8.95
C ALA A 85 -11.34 -7.28 7.80
N PHE A 86 -10.83 -6.57 6.80
CA PHE A 86 -11.58 -6.22 5.60
C PHE A 86 -12.08 -7.47 4.84
N LYS A 87 -11.18 -8.43 4.57
CA LYS A 87 -11.53 -9.69 3.90
C LYS A 87 -12.57 -10.51 4.68
N LYS A 88 -12.50 -10.51 6.01
CA LYS A 88 -13.49 -11.17 6.87
C LYS A 88 -14.88 -10.54 6.69
N VAL A 89 -14.99 -9.22 6.78
CA VAL A 89 -16.26 -8.50 6.58
C VAL A 89 -16.77 -8.68 5.15
N TRP A 90 -15.87 -8.70 4.17
CA TRP A 90 -16.22 -9.00 2.77
C TRP A 90 -16.85 -10.38 2.62
N ALA A 91 -16.21 -11.42 3.17
CA ALA A 91 -16.72 -12.79 3.10
C ALA A 91 -18.10 -12.96 3.76
N GLU A 92 -18.43 -12.16 4.78
CA GLU A 92 -19.74 -12.19 5.44
C GLU A 92 -20.86 -11.50 4.63
N CYS A 93 -20.52 -10.57 3.74
CA CYS A 93 -21.49 -9.71 3.07
C CYS A 93 -21.58 -9.94 1.54
N ALA A 94 -20.50 -10.39 0.93
CA ALA A 94 -20.43 -10.72 -0.49
C ALA A 94 -21.12 -12.05 -0.79
N ASN A 95 -21.62 -12.17 -2.02
CA ASN A 95 -22.23 -13.39 -2.49
C ASN A 95 -21.17 -14.49 -2.65
N ALA A 96 -21.31 -15.60 -1.91
CA ALA A 96 -20.31 -16.68 -1.90
C ALA A 96 -20.10 -17.35 -3.27
N LYS A 97 -21.09 -17.29 -4.17
CA LYS A 97 -21.00 -17.92 -5.51
C LYS A 97 -20.29 -17.02 -6.53
N THR A 98 -20.52 -15.71 -6.46
CA THR A 98 -20.00 -14.76 -7.47
C THR A 98 -18.77 -14.01 -6.97
N GLY A 99 -18.60 -13.86 -5.65
CA GLY A 99 -17.57 -13.04 -5.03
C GLY A 99 -17.84 -11.53 -5.11
N TYR A 100 -19.01 -11.12 -5.63
CA TYR A 100 -19.42 -9.73 -5.75
C TYR A 100 -20.27 -9.28 -4.57
N LEU A 101 -20.20 -7.99 -4.27
CA LEU A 101 -21.05 -7.35 -3.28
C LEU A 101 -22.28 -6.71 -3.95
N GLU A 102 -23.46 -7.19 -3.59
CA GLU A 102 -24.74 -6.68 -4.08
C GLU A 102 -25.15 -5.37 -3.40
N ARG A 103 -25.97 -4.56 -4.08
CA ARG A 103 -26.42 -3.25 -3.59
C ARG A 103 -27.17 -3.32 -2.26
N SER A 104 -27.93 -4.39 -2.03
CA SER A 104 -28.67 -4.64 -0.79
C SER A 104 -27.74 -4.79 0.43
N SER A 105 -26.52 -5.29 0.21
CA SER A 105 -25.53 -5.57 1.25
C SER A 105 -24.60 -4.40 1.54
N PHE A 106 -24.60 -3.31 0.75
CA PHE A 106 -23.70 -2.17 0.93
C PHE A 106 -23.81 -1.52 2.31
N VAL A 107 -25.03 -1.30 2.80
CA VAL A 107 -25.26 -0.67 4.11
C VAL A 107 -24.72 -1.57 5.23
N LYS A 108 -24.96 -2.88 5.13
CA LYS A 108 -24.46 -3.88 6.09
C LYS A 108 -22.92 -3.93 6.09
N PHE A 109 -22.34 -3.94 4.88
CA PHE A 109 -20.90 -3.96 4.68
C PHE A 109 -20.22 -2.73 5.29
N PHE A 110 -20.64 -1.52 4.90
CA PHE A 110 -20.04 -0.27 5.41
C PHE A 110 -20.22 -0.08 6.92
N GLY A 111 -21.31 -0.60 7.50
CA GLY A 111 -21.54 -0.54 8.95
C GLY A 111 -20.65 -1.47 9.78
N LYS A 112 -20.12 -2.55 9.16
CA LYS A 112 -19.23 -3.53 9.79
C LYS A 112 -17.75 -3.21 9.63
N LEU A 113 -17.39 -2.34 8.68
CA LEU A 113 -16.01 -1.91 8.50
C LEU A 113 -15.50 -1.19 9.76
N GLY A 114 -14.27 -1.49 10.14
CA GLY A 114 -13.57 -0.90 11.28
C GLY A 114 -12.18 -0.42 10.89
N GLY A 115 -11.45 0.08 11.89
CA GLY A 115 -10.07 0.52 11.73
C GLY A 115 -9.92 1.61 10.67
N ILE A 116 -8.93 1.45 9.79
CA ILE A 116 -8.62 2.44 8.75
C ILE A 116 -9.72 2.54 7.66
N PHE A 117 -10.54 1.50 7.52
CA PHE A 117 -11.64 1.43 6.55
C PHE A 117 -12.99 1.85 7.14
N GLU A 118 -13.06 2.33 8.38
CA GLU A 118 -14.32 2.70 9.02
C GLU A 118 -15.03 3.84 8.25
N VAL A 119 -16.26 3.60 7.80
CA VAL A 119 -17.10 4.59 7.10
C VAL A 119 -18.37 4.93 7.88
N ALA A 120 -18.47 4.49 9.14
CA ALA A 120 -19.62 4.76 9.98
C ALA A 120 -19.83 6.29 10.16
N ILE A 121 -21.09 6.72 10.08
CA ILE A 121 -21.46 8.14 10.24
C ILE A 121 -21.15 8.61 11.66
N TYR A 122 -21.47 7.76 12.64
CA TYR A 122 -21.19 7.98 14.05
C TYR A 122 -19.95 7.17 14.46
N SER A 123 -19.07 7.78 15.25
CA SER A 123 -17.92 7.10 15.85
C SER A 123 -18.38 5.87 16.65
N SER A 124 -17.50 4.88 16.80
CA SER A 124 -17.77 3.67 17.57
C SER A 124 -18.26 3.94 19.00
N GLU A 125 -17.94 5.09 19.59
CA GLU A 125 -18.37 5.56 20.92
C GLU A 125 -19.81 6.07 20.95
N TYR A 126 -20.27 6.66 19.84
CA TYR A 126 -21.61 7.24 19.68
C TYR A 126 -22.57 6.30 18.93
N LYS A 127 -22.29 4.99 18.92
CA LYS A 127 -23.25 4.00 18.46
C LYS A 127 -24.37 3.86 19.49
N ILE A 128 -25.62 3.78 19.02
CA ILE A 128 -26.83 3.71 19.87
C ILE A 128 -26.67 2.71 21.04
N PRO A 129 -26.22 1.45 20.83
CA PRO A 129 -26.10 0.51 21.94
C PRO A 129 -25.11 0.97 23.03
N LYS A 130 -24.02 1.65 22.66
CA LYS A 130 -23.05 2.15 23.64
C LYS A 130 -23.56 3.38 24.38
N ILE A 131 -24.27 4.27 23.67
CA ILE A 131 -24.92 5.43 24.31
C ILE A 131 -25.94 4.92 25.33
N LEU A 132 -26.78 3.94 24.97
CA LEU A 132 -27.76 3.37 25.88
C LEU A 132 -27.10 2.73 27.11
N VAL A 133 -26.04 1.94 26.94
CA VAL A 133 -25.31 1.35 28.08
C VAL A 133 -24.69 2.43 28.98
N ARG A 134 -24.16 3.51 28.39
CA ARG A 134 -23.55 4.62 29.14
C ARG A 134 -24.60 5.44 29.90
N CYS A 135 -25.80 5.57 29.35
CA CYS A 135 -26.90 6.33 29.91
C CYS A 135 -27.87 5.45 30.71
N ALA A 136 -27.63 4.14 30.79
CA ALA A 136 -28.42 3.23 31.60
C ALA A 136 -28.32 3.63 33.07
N GLU A 137 -29.47 3.66 33.72
CA GLU A 137 -29.57 4.06 35.11
C GLU A 137 -28.98 2.97 36.03
N ASN A 138 -28.07 3.36 36.93
CA ASN A 138 -27.67 2.50 38.02
C ASN A 138 -28.79 2.53 39.07
N GLN A 139 -29.38 1.37 39.39
CA GLN A 139 -30.45 1.16 40.39
C GLN A 139 -30.20 1.74 41.81
N ARG A 140 -29.08 2.44 42.04
CA ARG A 140 -28.69 3.03 43.33
C ARG A 140 -28.77 4.56 43.39
N SER A 141 -29.08 5.28 42.31
CA SER A 141 -29.25 6.74 42.38
C SER A 141 -30.67 7.13 42.75
N THR A 142 -30.96 7.20 44.04
CA THR A 142 -32.16 7.79 44.65
C THR A 142 -32.19 9.32 44.48
N ASN A 143 -32.13 9.83 43.25
CA ASN A 143 -32.34 11.24 42.95
C ASN A 143 -33.75 11.43 42.38
N MET A 144 -34.65 11.93 43.23
CA MET A 144 -36.09 12.13 43.01
C MET A 144 -36.43 13.06 41.81
N TRP A 145 -35.45 13.73 41.20
CA TRP A 145 -35.63 14.72 40.14
C TRP A 145 -34.99 14.33 38.79
N THR A 146 -34.44 13.12 38.68
CA THR A 146 -33.91 12.66 37.38
C THR A 146 -35.05 12.22 36.47
N SER A 147 -35.12 12.81 35.28
CA SER A 147 -36.10 12.41 34.26
C SER A 147 -35.59 11.13 33.61
N THR A 148 -36.13 9.99 34.04
CA THR A 148 -35.78 8.68 33.50
C THR A 148 -36.92 8.18 32.64
N VAL A 149 -36.58 7.76 31.42
CA VAL A 149 -37.54 7.16 30.48
C VAL A 149 -36.96 5.83 30.07
N ASP A 150 -37.70 4.75 30.34
CA ASP A 150 -37.34 3.39 29.96
C ASP A 150 -35.95 2.94 30.48
N GLY A 151 -35.61 3.33 31.71
CA GLY A 151 -34.34 3.01 32.36
C GLY A 151 -33.12 3.79 31.84
N VAL A 152 -33.36 4.85 31.05
CA VAL A 152 -32.32 5.74 30.53
C VAL A 152 -32.41 7.10 31.21
N ASP A 153 -31.28 7.57 31.73
CA ASP A 153 -31.11 8.89 32.33
C ASP A 153 -31.02 9.96 31.22
N ILE A 154 -32.03 10.82 31.11
CA ILE A 154 -32.13 11.82 30.04
C ILE A 154 -31.08 12.92 30.20
N ASP A 155 -30.72 13.28 31.42
CA ASP A 155 -29.71 14.33 31.67
C ASP A 155 -28.33 13.85 31.24
N LYS A 156 -27.98 12.59 31.58
CA LYS A 156 -26.76 11.94 31.07
C LYS A 156 -26.78 11.75 29.56
N LEU A 157 -27.94 11.44 28.98
CA LEU A 157 -28.09 11.31 27.53
C LEU A 157 -27.83 12.65 26.83
N ASN A 158 -28.46 13.73 27.30
CA ASN A 158 -28.28 15.07 26.76
C ASN A 158 -26.82 15.53 26.88
N ALA A 159 -26.18 15.30 28.02
CA ALA A 159 -24.76 15.59 28.23
C ALA A 159 -23.84 14.77 27.30
N THR A 160 -24.20 13.52 27.00
CA THR A 160 -23.43 12.67 26.08
C THR A 160 -23.61 13.11 24.63
N LEU A 161 -24.83 13.47 24.23
CA LEU A 161 -25.17 13.93 22.88
C LEU A 161 -24.62 15.33 22.59
N SER A 162 -24.53 16.21 23.60
CA SER A 162 -23.95 17.55 23.45
C SER A 162 -22.46 17.51 23.13
N GLY A 163 -21.76 16.45 23.53
CA GLY A 163 -20.35 16.22 23.20
C GLY A 163 -20.10 15.77 21.75
N ILE A 164 -21.14 15.48 20.95
CA ILE A 164 -20.96 15.03 19.56
C ILE A 164 -20.54 16.21 18.67
N ASP A 165 -19.36 16.11 18.07
CA ASP A 165 -18.94 17.04 17.03
C ASP A 165 -19.84 16.92 15.77
N ARG A 166 -20.70 17.91 15.59
CA ARG A 166 -21.60 18.02 14.43
C ARG A 166 -20.83 18.22 13.12
N ALA A 167 -19.72 18.95 13.13
CA ALA A 167 -18.93 19.21 11.93
C ALA A 167 -18.26 17.91 11.45
N ALA A 168 -17.62 17.15 12.34
CA ALA A 168 -17.08 15.85 11.99
C ALA A 168 -18.17 14.86 11.55
N THR A 169 -19.33 14.84 12.21
CA THR A 169 -20.45 13.97 11.82
C THR A 169 -20.97 14.33 10.42
N LYS A 170 -21.08 15.62 10.09
CA LYS A 170 -21.45 16.09 8.75
C LYS A 170 -20.43 15.65 7.70
N ARG A 171 -19.14 15.77 7.99
CA ARG A 171 -18.06 15.30 7.10
C ARG A 171 -18.15 13.79 6.86
N ARG A 172 -18.34 12.98 7.92
CA ARG A 172 -18.51 11.52 7.83
C ARG A 172 -19.75 11.15 7.02
N LYS A 173 -20.88 11.83 7.23
CA LYS A 173 -22.12 11.63 6.45
C LYS A 173 -21.92 11.92 4.97
N ASN A 174 -21.25 13.03 4.64
CA ASN A 174 -20.97 13.40 3.25
C ASN A 174 -20.05 12.36 2.58
N LEU A 175 -19.02 11.90 3.29
CA LEU A 175 -18.13 10.84 2.82
C LEU A 175 -18.88 9.53 2.57
N TYR A 176 -19.71 9.09 3.52
CA TYR A 176 -20.53 7.89 3.40
C TYR A 176 -21.47 7.99 2.19
N ASN A 177 -22.17 9.11 2.02
CA ASN A 177 -23.08 9.32 0.90
C ASN A 177 -22.33 9.25 -0.44
N ARG A 178 -21.17 9.91 -0.55
CA ARG A 178 -20.34 9.87 -1.75
C ARG A 178 -19.90 8.44 -2.08
N LEU A 179 -19.31 7.74 -1.11
CA LEU A 179 -18.88 6.35 -1.28
C LEU A 179 -20.04 5.42 -1.66
N PHE A 180 -21.21 5.58 -1.04
CA PHE A 180 -22.38 4.76 -1.35
C PHE A 180 -22.88 5.01 -2.78
N HIS A 181 -22.93 6.26 -3.21
CA HIS A 181 -23.35 6.60 -4.58
C HIS A 181 -22.34 6.14 -5.62
N GLU A 182 -21.05 6.29 -5.34
CA GLU A 182 -19.98 5.86 -6.25
C GLU A 182 -19.91 4.34 -6.36
N ALA A 183 -19.97 3.61 -5.24
CA ALA A 183 -20.07 2.15 -5.24
C ALA A 183 -21.30 1.64 -6.02
N ARG A 184 -22.39 2.41 -6.00
CA ARG A 184 -23.60 2.10 -6.76
C ARG A 184 -23.42 2.34 -8.26
N ILE A 185 -22.62 3.33 -8.66
CA ILE A 185 -22.33 3.64 -10.07
C ILE A 185 -21.30 2.66 -10.64
N SER A 186 -20.28 2.28 -9.86
CA SER A 186 -19.25 1.29 -10.23
C SER A 186 -19.76 -0.16 -10.24
N HIS A 187 -21.07 -0.35 -10.28
CA HIS A 187 -21.74 -1.64 -10.26
C HIS A 187 -21.74 -2.27 -11.66
N GLU A 188 -21.31 -3.53 -11.77
CA GLU A 188 -21.51 -4.31 -12.99
C GLU A 188 -23.00 -4.68 -13.11
N PRO A 189 -23.64 -4.44 -14.27
CA PRO A 189 -25.07 -4.67 -14.45
C PRO A 189 -25.43 -6.13 -14.10
N GLY A 190 -26.27 -6.30 -13.08
CA GLY A 190 -26.81 -7.60 -12.65
C GLY A 190 -25.94 -8.41 -11.68
N LYS A 191 -24.78 -7.91 -11.24
CA LYS A 191 -23.88 -8.65 -10.33
C LYS A 191 -23.60 -7.94 -9.02
N GLY A 192 -22.99 -6.75 -9.08
CA GLY A 192 -22.38 -6.17 -7.88
C GLY A 192 -21.14 -5.35 -8.19
N ILE A 193 -20.46 -4.93 -7.12
CA ILE A 193 -19.09 -4.41 -7.19
C ILE A 193 -18.11 -5.51 -6.79
N SER A 194 -16.98 -5.61 -7.49
CA SER A 194 -15.93 -6.58 -7.19
C SER A 194 -15.14 -6.19 -5.94
N PHE A 195 -14.45 -7.16 -5.33
CA PHE A 195 -13.58 -6.94 -4.17
C PHE A 195 -12.57 -5.83 -4.42
N THR A 196 -11.87 -5.92 -5.55
CA THR A 196 -10.80 -4.98 -5.92
C THR A 196 -11.34 -3.58 -6.15
N ASN A 197 -12.48 -3.45 -6.83
CA ASN A 197 -13.09 -2.15 -7.09
C ASN A 197 -13.57 -1.49 -5.79
N MET A 198 -14.16 -2.25 -4.86
CA MET A 198 -14.57 -1.71 -3.56
C MET A 198 -13.35 -1.28 -2.73
N LEU A 199 -12.30 -2.10 -2.72
CA LEU A 199 -11.07 -1.78 -1.98
C LEU A 199 -10.40 -0.51 -2.55
N LEU A 200 -10.32 -0.38 -3.87
CA LEU A 200 -9.76 0.79 -4.54
C LEU A 200 -10.57 2.04 -4.23
N LEU A 201 -11.91 1.94 -4.28
CA LEU A 201 -12.82 3.04 -3.94
C LEU A 201 -12.61 3.56 -2.51
N LEU A 202 -12.49 2.64 -1.55
CA LEU A 202 -12.23 2.98 -0.15
C LEU A 202 -10.83 3.56 0.04
N ALA A 203 -9.82 2.97 -0.60
CA ALA A 203 -8.44 3.46 -0.53
C ALA A 203 -8.35 4.91 -1.03
N HIS A 204 -8.96 5.21 -2.17
CA HIS A 204 -8.99 6.56 -2.75
C HIS A 204 -9.57 7.60 -1.79
N HIS A 205 -10.68 7.28 -1.12
CA HIS A 205 -11.39 8.24 -0.28
C HIS A 205 -10.88 8.34 1.17
N LYS A 206 -10.16 7.32 1.67
CA LYS A 206 -9.75 7.22 3.08
C LYS A 206 -8.24 7.24 3.30
N LEU A 207 -7.47 6.73 2.35
CA LEU A 207 -6.05 6.44 2.51
C LEU A 207 -5.18 7.36 1.66
N ILE A 208 -5.64 7.69 0.44
CA ILE A 208 -4.92 8.60 -0.45
C ILE A 208 -5.25 10.03 -0.05
N VAL A 209 -4.20 10.79 0.27
CA VAL A 209 -4.27 12.25 0.31
C VAL A 209 -3.89 12.71 -1.10
N ASP A 210 -4.87 13.11 -1.91
CA ASP A 210 -4.65 13.53 -3.31
C ASP A 210 -3.57 14.63 -3.44
N ARG A 211 -3.32 15.37 -2.35
CA ARG A 211 -2.29 16.41 -2.26
C ARG A 211 -0.85 15.89 -2.18
N ASP A 212 -0.66 14.66 -1.70
CA ASP A 212 0.66 14.06 -1.48
C ASP A 212 1.00 13.00 -2.54
N ALA A 213 0.03 12.58 -3.36
CA ALA A 213 0.19 11.53 -4.37
C ALA A 213 0.56 12.03 -5.78
N LEU A 214 0.60 13.35 -5.99
CA LEU A 214 0.89 14.00 -7.29
C LEU A 214 2.16 14.86 -7.28
N VAL A 215 3.05 14.67 -6.29
CA VAL A 215 4.36 15.34 -6.23
C VAL A 215 5.46 14.36 -6.60
#